data_AF-A0A0G0V712-F1
#
_entry.id   AF-A0A0G0V712-F1
#
_cell.length_a   1.000
_cell.length_b   1.000
_cell.length_c   1.000
_cell.angle_alpha   90.00
_cell.angle_beta   90.00
_cell.angle_gamma   90.00
#
_symmetry.space_group_name_H-M   'P 1'
#
loop_
_entity.id
_entity.type
_entity.pdbx_description
1 polymer ?
#
loop_
_entity_poly.entity_id
_entity_poly.type
_entity_poly.pdbx_seq_one_letter_code
_entity_poly.pdbx_strand_id
1 'polypeptide(L)'
;MRLITRLEKSREFWFLVILSFIFFLFRLPSLFEPYWYGDEGIYQAIGVTLRNGGTIYQDAFDNKPPLLFVIYNLLNGEQYLLRLASLVFGTASVWTFFLLVKKLFSENRSGKITYTVTAIFAILFSLPIIEGNIANSENFMLLPIIMSALLILYSLSEKTEDRRNALLVSGGVILSLAFLTKIVAIFDMLAFLSFLTIFHLKKNGGLEIRKIYFFLVGFILPVFITSIYFLLTANFKNFMDASLFSNISYVGLGNFLLIPQGLLFVKAGALGLFLYIIFRKRKELDSTSLFVLIWFIFSLFNSFFSQRPYVHYLLVFLPSFCLFIGLLLWNKKLRRTLSVAFIFTLVLVLSNFPLHYEYKTVGYYKNFLDFVGGKKPITDYIRFFDKRAVTDYKIASFINSNTTDADSIYLWGNNAQIYKMTNKIPPHRYTVLYHVTSYSDGPSLVTDSLTRKKPKFIVIMQDKELLPFSLFNYKERIKIDNALIYERIN
;
A
#
# COMPACT_ATOMS: atom_id res chain seq x y z
N MET A 1 -12.15 37.28 -8.14
CA MET A 1 -11.41 37.71 -9.36
C MET A 1 -9.89 37.69 -9.20
N ARG A 2 -9.25 38.45 -8.30
CA ARG A 2 -7.76 38.55 -8.23
C ARG A 2 -6.99 37.23 -8.06
N LEU A 3 -7.52 36.26 -7.29
CA LEU A 3 -6.89 34.94 -7.12
C LEU A 3 -6.96 34.12 -8.42
N ILE A 4 -8.12 34.10 -9.08
CA ILE A 4 -8.34 33.39 -10.36
C ILE A 4 -7.40 33.95 -11.41
N THR A 5 -7.32 35.27 -11.56
CA THR A 5 -6.41 35.94 -12.51
C THR A 5 -4.93 35.67 -12.22
N ARG A 6 -4.55 35.40 -10.96
CA ARG A 6 -3.18 35.00 -10.59
C ARG A 6 -2.90 33.54 -10.93
N LEU A 7 -3.86 32.65 -10.70
CA LEU A 7 -3.74 31.23 -11.05
C LEU A 7 -3.71 31.02 -12.57
N GLU A 8 -4.56 31.74 -13.32
CA GLU A 8 -4.61 31.69 -14.79
C GLU A 8 -3.27 32.06 -15.44
N LYS A 9 -2.47 32.94 -14.81
CA LYS A 9 -1.14 33.35 -15.29
C LYS A 9 -0.03 32.41 -14.84
N SER A 10 -0.30 31.46 -13.94
CA SER A 10 0.72 30.58 -13.37
C SER A 10 0.96 29.35 -14.24
N ARG A 11 2.18 29.21 -14.77
CA ARG A 11 2.61 28.01 -15.49
C ARG A 11 2.55 26.75 -14.62
N GLU A 12 2.85 26.89 -13.33
CA GLU A 12 2.82 25.77 -12.37
C GLU A 12 1.40 25.27 -12.15
N PHE A 13 0.43 26.18 -12.09
CA PHE A 13 -0.98 25.83 -11.93
C PHE A 13 -1.47 25.01 -13.14
N TRP A 14 -1.28 25.51 -14.36
CA TRP A 14 -1.69 24.79 -15.57
C TRP A 14 -0.96 23.46 -15.76
N PHE A 15 0.33 23.41 -15.41
CA PHE A 15 1.07 22.14 -15.41
C PHE A 15 0.41 21.11 -14.49
N LEU A 16 0.07 21.48 -13.26
CA LEU A 16 -0.59 20.58 -12.31
C LEU A 16 -2.00 20.19 -12.76
N VAL A 17 -2.76 21.12 -13.34
CA VAL A 17 -4.09 20.82 -13.90
C VAL A 17 -4.00 19.79 -15.03
N ILE A 18 -3.13 20.02 -16.02
CA ILE A 18 -2.93 19.10 -17.14
C ILE A 18 -2.43 17.75 -16.64
N LEU A 19 -1.46 17.75 -15.71
CA LEU A 19 -0.92 16.51 -15.18
C LEU A 19 -1.95 15.73 -14.35
N SER A 20 -2.79 16.42 -13.59
CA SER A 20 -3.90 15.80 -12.85
C SER A 20 -4.93 15.20 -13.80
N PHE A 21 -5.22 15.87 -14.92
CA PHE A 21 -6.10 15.34 -15.95
C PHE A 21 -5.50 14.08 -16.60
N ILE A 22 -4.20 14.08 -16.95
CA ILE A 22 -3.52 12.88 -17.47
C ILE A 22 -3.55 11.75 -16.44
N PHE A 23 -3.26 12.04 -15.18
CA PHE A 23 -3.31 11.07 -14.08
C PHE A 23 -4.71 10.47 -13.93
N PHE A 24 -5.75 11.30 -13.99
CA PHE A 24 -7.15 10.88 -13.99
C PHE A 24 -7.45 9.97 -15.19
N LEU A 25 -7.06 10.35 -16.41
CA LEU A 25 -7.30 9.53 -17.61
C LEU A 25 -6.67 8.14 -17.49
N PHE A 26 -5.46 8.05 -16.95
CA PHE A 26 -4.79 6.76 -16.73
C PHE A 26 -5.42 5.92 -15.62
N ARG A 27 -6.04 6.55 -14.62
CA ARG A 27 -6.77 5.84 -13.55
C ARG A 27 -8.26 5.65 -13.82
N LEU A 28 -8.84 6.32 -14.81
CA LEU A 28 -10.28 6.25 -15.12
C LEU A 28 -10.79 4.80 -15.28
N PRO A 29 -10.09 3.89 -16.00
CA PRO A 29 -10.56 2.51 -16.11
C PRO A 29 -10.67 1.79 -14.75
N SER A 30 -9.89 2.20 -13.74
CA SER A 30 -9.88 1.53 -12.43
C SER A 30 -11.16 1.71 -11.64
N LEU A 31 -11.90 2.80 -11.92
CA LEU A 31 -13.23 3.04 -11.35
C LEU A 31 -14.27 2.01 -11.83
N PHE A 32 -14.00 1.33 -12.94
CA PHE A 32 -14.88 0.33 -13.54
C PHE A 32 -14.25 -1.08 -13.52
N GLU A 33 -13.18 -1.29 -12.77
CA GLU A 33 -12.67 -2.63 -12.54
C GLU A 33 -13.69 -3.44 -11.73
N PRO A 34 -13.85 -4.74 -12.02
CA PRO A 34 -14.72 -5.61 -11.23
C PRO A 34 -14.07 -5.97 -9.89
N TYR A 35 -14.80 -6.62 -9.00
CA TYR A 35 -14.19 -7.26 -7.84
C TYR A 35 -13.33 -8.45 -8.30
N TRP A 36 -12.01 -8.29 -8.24
CA TRP A 36 -11.06 -9.32 -8.72
C TRP A 36 -9.76 -9.37 -7.92
N TYR A 37 -9.30 -8.24 -7.38
CA TYR A 37 -8.00 -8.16 -6.71
C TYR A 37 -8.09 -8.71 -5.29
N GLY A 38 -7.30 -9.76 -5.00
CA GLY A 38 -7.43 -10.56 -3.78
C GLY A 38 -7.31 -9.75 -2.48
N ASP A 39 -6.32 -8.86 -2.38
CA ASP A 39 -6.12 -8.02 -1.18
C ASP A 39 -7.32 -7.09 -0.94
N GLU A 40 -7.85 -6.46 -1.99
CA GLU A 40 -9.00 -5.57 -1.85
C GLU A 40 -10.23 -6.36 -1.39
N GLY A 41 -10.43 -7.58 -1.91
CA GLY A 41 -11.48 -8.49 -1.44
C GLY A 41 -11.40 -8.76 0.07
N ILE A 42 -10.20 -8.95 0.61
CA ILE A 42 -9.98 -9.12 2.07
C ILE A 42 -10.36 -7.84 2.82
N TYR A 43 -9.88 -6.68 2.37
CA TYR A 43 -10.16 -5.40 3.01
C TYR A 43 -11.65 -5.04 2.96
N GLN A 44 -12.33 -5.37 1.86
CA GLN A 44 -13.76 -5.18 1.69
C GLN A 44 -14.56 -6.08 2.62
N ALA A 45 -14.17 -7.36 2.76
CA ALA A 45 -14.78 -8.28 3.70
C ALA A 45 -14.59 -7.82 5.16
N ILE A 46 -13.39 -7.33 5.50
CA ILE A 46 -13.13 -6.68 6.79
C ILE A 46 -14.05 -5.47 6.98
N GLY A 47 -14.14 -4.60 5.98
CA GLY A 47 -15.03 -3.44 6.03
C GLY A 47 -16.50 -3.82 6.25
N VAL A 48 -16.98 -4.91 5.65
CA VAL A 48 -18.32 -5.47 5.92
C VAL A 48 -18.46 -5.88 7.38
N THR A 49 -17.48 -6.61 7.92
CA THR A 49 -17.50 -7.01 9.34
C THR A 49 -17.55 -5.81 10.29
N LEU A 50 -16.72 -4.79 10.04
CA LEU A 50 -16.65 -3.60 10.88
C LEU A 50 -17.96 -2.79 10.88
N ARG A 51 -18.62 -2.66 9.72
CA ARG A 51 -19.93 -1.98 9.63
C ARG A 51 -21.03 -2.68 10.41
N ASN A 52 -20.91 -4.00 10.60
CA ASN A 52 -21.87 -4.81 11.35
C ASN A 52 -21.48 -4.95 12.83
N GLY A 53 -20.65 -4.05 13.36
CA GLY A 53 -20.27 -4.01 14.77
C GLY A 53 -19.16 -4.97 15.18
N GLY A 54 -18.55 -5.69 14.23
CA GLY A 54 -17.39 -6.53 14.51
C GLY A 54 -16.11 -5.71 14.74
N THR A 55 -15.14 -6.31 15.41
CA THR A 55 -13.86 -5.68 15.76
C THR A 55 -12.71 -6.26 14.95
N ILE A 56 -11.82 -5.41 14.43
CA ILE A 56 -10.63 -5.85 13.66
C ILE A 56 -9.69 -6.69 14.53
N TYR A 57 -9.05 -7.70 13.94
CA TYR A 57 -8.21 -8.74 14.53
C TYR A 57 -8.91 -9.79 15.41
N GLN A 58 -10.09 -9.46 15.94
CA GLN A 58 -10.94 -10.38 16.69
C GLN A 58 -11.96 -11.07 15.78
N ASP A 59 -12.77 -10.29 15.07
CA ASP A 59 -13.86 -10.77 14.20
C ASP A 59 -13.50 -10.75 12.71
N ALA A 60 -12.40 -10.08 12.36
CA ALA A 60 -11.86 -10.01 11.00
C ALA A 60 -10.33 -9.97 11.06
N PHE A 61 -9.62 -10.46 10.04
CA PHE A 61 -8.16 -10.59 10.10
C PHE A 61 -7.48 -10.28 8.76
N ASP A 62 -6.41 -9.49 8.83
CA ASP A 62 -5.35 -9.34 7.84
C ASP A 62 -4.07 -8.88 8.57
N ASN A 63 -2.90 -9.02 7.94
CA ASN A 63 -1.60 -8.73 8.55
C ASN A 63 -1.18 -7.24 8.48
N LYS A 64 -2.07 -6.35 8.05
CA LYS A 64 -1.80 -4.91 7.97
C LYS A 64 -2.23 -4.17 9.24
N PRO A 65 -1.65 -3.00 9.52
CA PRO A 65 -2.10 -2.16 10.62
C PRO A 65 -3.48 -1.52 10.32
N PRO A 66 -4.14 -0.93 11.32
CA PRO A 66 -5.61 -0.78 11.32
C PRO A 66 -6.15 0.32 10.40
N LEU A 67 -5.37 1.34 10.04
CA LEU A 67 -5.89 2.54 9.38
C LEU A 67 -6.47 2.24 7.99
N LEU A 68 -5.88 1.27 7.26
CA LEU A 68 -6.41 0.84 5.97
C LEU A 68 -7.84 0.31 6.09
N PHE A 69 -8.12 -0.49 7.12
CA PHE A 69 -9.45 -1.06 7.33
C PHE A 69 -10.46 -0.01 7.77
N VAL A 70 -10.03 1.03 8.49
CA VAL A 70 -10.87 2.19 8.79
C VAL A 70 -11.29 2.90 7.51
N ILE A 71 -10.37 3.12 6.56
CA ILE A 71 -10.69 3.70 5.24
C ILE A 71 -11.73 2.82 4.51
N TYR A 72 -11.51 1.50 4.50
CA TYR A 72 -12.44 0.57 3.86
C TYR A 72 -13.81 0.53 4.53
N ASN A 73 -13.86 0.66 5.86
CA ASN A 73 -15.10 0.76 6.61
C ASN A 73 -15.88 2.03 6.25
N LEU A 74 -15.21 3.19 6.27
CA LEU A 74 -15.81 4.51 5.97
C LEU A 74 -16.36 4.61 4.54
N LEU A 75 -15.75 3.89 3.59
CA LEU A 75 -16.17 3.85 2.18
C LEU A 75 -17.07 2.65 1.87
N ASN A 76 -17.67 2.04 2.89
CA ASN A 76 -18.59 0.91 2.78
C ASN A 76 -18.01 -0.32 2.07
N GLY A 77 -16.70 -0.45 1.96
CA GLY A 77 -16.03 -1.48 1.15
C GLY A 77 -16.49 -1.47 -0.32
N GLU A 78 -17.05 -0.36 -0.79
CA GLU A 78 -17.59 -0.23 -2.14
C GLU A 78 -16.42 0.08 -3.09
N GLN A 79 -16.32 -0.70 -4.18
CA GLN A 79 -15.13 -0.70 -4.99
C GLN A 79 -14.94 0.61 -5.75
N TYR A 80 -16.00 1.17 -6.33
CA TYR A 80 -15.93 2.43 -7.04
C TYR A 80 -15.43 3.56 -6.11
N LEU A 81 -15.99 3.68 -4.89
CA LEU A 81 -15.60 4.67 -3.90
C LEU A 81 -14.16 4.48 -3.42
N LEU A 82 -13.70 3.24 -3.23
CA LEU A 82 -12.32 2.93 -2.86
C LEU A 82 -11.33 3.32 -3.96
N ARG A 83 -11.66 3.03 -5.22
CA ARG A 83 -10.83 3.38 -6.38
C ARG A 83 -10.84 4.89 -6.63
N LEU A 84 -11.97 5.56 -6.40
CA LEU A 84 -12.08 7.01 -6.40
C LEU A 84 -11.23 7.64 -5.28
N ALA A 85 -11.27 7.10 -4.07
CA ALA A 85 -10.43 7.55 -2.96
C ALA A 85 -8.94 7.36 -3.28
N SER A 86 -8.54 6.20 -3.84
CA SER A 86 -7.17 5.96 -4.31
C SER A 86 -6.75 7.00 -5.36
N LEU A 87 -7.62 7.34 -6.31
CA LEU A 87 -7.39 8.38 -7.32
C LEU A 87 -7.18 9.76 -6.67
N VAL A 88 -8.02 10.14 -5.70
CA VAL A 88 -7.91 11.42 -4.97
C VAL A 88 -6.60 11.48 -4.18
N PHE A 89 -6.28 10.45 -3.40
CA PHE A 89 -5.00 10.34 -2.68
C PHE A 89 -3.81 10.37 -3.63
N GLY A 90 -3.94 9.69 -4.77
CA GLY A 90 -2.92 9.67 -5.82
C GLY A 90 -2.66 11.06 -6.41
N THR A 91 -3.72 11.80 -6.73
CA THR A 91 -3.64 13.17 -7.26
C THR A 91 -3.02 14.11 -6.22
N ALA A 92 -3.48 14.03 -4.96
CA ALA A 92 -2.87 14.80 -3.87
C ALA A 92 -1.38 14.47 -3.67
N SER A 93 -0.98 13.21 -3.86
CA SER A 93 0.42 12.79 -3.82
C SER A 93 1.22 13.45 -4.94
N VAL A 94 0.69 13.54 -6.17
CA VAL A 94 1.35 14.23 -7.30
C VAL A 94 1.59 15.71 -6.98
N TRP A 95 0.60 16.39 -6.41
CA TRP A 95 0.74 17.80 -6.03
C TRP A 95 1.75 18.00 -4.91
N THR A 96 1.71 17.15 -3.89
CA THR A 96 2.65 17.20 -2.77
C THR A 96 4.08 16.87 -3.24
N PHE A 97 4.21 15.92 -4.16
CA PHE A 97 5.48 15.57 -4.78
C PHE A 97 6.04 16.72 -5.62
N PHE A 98 5.20 17.44 -6.38
CA PHE A 98 5.62 18.66 -7.09
C PHE A 98 6.23 19.69 -6.13
N LEU A 99 5.56 19.95 -5.00
CA LEU A 99 6.07 20.88 -3.98
C LEU A 99 7.39 20.40 -3.37
N LEU A 100 7.52 19.09 -3.13
CA LEU A 100 8.72 18.45 -2.63
C LEU A 100 9.90 18.59 -3.60
N VAL A 101 9.69 18.29 -4.89
CA VAL A 101 10.72 18.46 -5.92
C VAL A 101 11.10 19.94 -6.04
N LYS A 102 10.12 20.86 -6.02
CA LYS A 102 10.37 22.30 -6.06
C LYS A 102 11.21 22.77 -4.86
N LYS A 103 10.94 22.23 -3.67
CA LYS A 103 11.70 22.54 -2.45
C LYS A 103 13.14 22.04 -2.53
N LEU A 104 13.34 20.80 -2.98
CA LEU A 104 14.66 20.17 -3.10
C LEU A 104 15.53 20.80 -4.19
N PHE A 105 14.94 21.15 -5.34
CA PHE A 105 15.67 21.67 -6.51
C PHE A 105 15.42 23.16 -6.75
N SER A 106 15.21 23.93 -5.67
CA SER A 106 14.84 25.35 -5.73
C SER A 106 15.86 26.24 -6.46
N GLU A 107 17.13 25.84 -6.49
CA GLU A 107 18.19 26.53 -7.25
C GLU A 107 18.04 26.41 -8.77
N ASN A 108 17.25 25.45 -9.25
CA ASN A 108 16.94 25.31 -10.67
C ASN A 108 15.90 26.36 -11.10
N ARG A 109 16.40 27.56 -11.43
CA ARG A 109 15.58 28.71 -11.85
C ARG A 109 14.65 28.44 -13.03
N SER A 110 14.96 27.46 -13.89
CA SER A 110 14.12 27.13 -15.04
C SER A 110 12.86 26.31 -14.68
N GLY A 111 12.83 25.68 -13.50
CA GLY A 111 11.77 24.74 -13.11
C GLY A 111 11.75 23.43 -13.89
N LYS A 112 12.63 23.25 -14.89
CA LYS A 112 12.61 22.09 -15.80
C LYS A 112 12.71 20.76 -15.07
N ILE A 113 13.57 20.66 -14.05
CA ILE A 113 13.70 19.43 -13.24
C ILE A 113 12.41 19.16 -12.47
N THR A 114 11.81 20.19 -11.86
CA THR A 114 10.53 20.06 -11.16
C THR A 114 9.45 19.49 -12.07
N TYR A 115 9.25 20.08 -13.26
CA TYR A 115 8.24 19.60 -14.20
C TYR A 115 8.53 18.18 -14.70
N THR A 116 9.78 17.90 -15.09
CA THR A 116 10.17 16.60 -15.66
C THR A 116 10.01 15.48 -14.63
N VAL A 117 10.55 15.67 -13.41
CA VAL A 117 10.53 14.65 -12.36
C VAL A 117 9.11 14.41 -11.84
N THR A 118 8.31 15.47 -11.71
CA THR A 118 6.89 15.33 -11.31
C THR A 118 6.09 14.61 -12.38
N ALA A 119 6.33 14.90 -13.67
CA ALA A 119 5.65 14.20 -14.76
C ALA A 119 6.00 12.71 -14.78
N ILE A 120 7.28 12.35 -14.61
CA ILE A 120 7.72 10.95 -14.51
C ILE A 120 7.02 10.25 -13.34
N PHE A 121 7.00 10.88 -12.16
CA PHE A 121 6.32 10.34 -10.98
C PHE A 121 4.83 10.10 -11.24
N ALA A 122 4.12 11.12 -11.74
CA ALA A 122 2.69 11.03 -11.97
C ALA A 122 2.32 9.97 -13.02
N ILE A 123 3.08 9.87 -14.12
CA ILE A 123 2.86 8.85 -15.15
C ILE A 123 3.09 7.45 -14.56
N LEU A 124 4.26 7.20 -13.96
CA LEU A 124 4.56 5.88 -13.40
C LEU A 124 3.56 5.47 -12.31
N PHE A 125 3.14 6.41 -11.46
CA PHE A 125 2.22 6.15 -10.36
C PHE A 125 0.76 5.95 -10.80
N SER A 126 0.36 6.43 -11.96
CA SER A 126 -1.00 6.21 -12.47
C SER A 126 -1.15 4.92 -13.25
N LEU A 127 -0.04 4.31 -13.70
CA LEU A 127 -0.07 3.14 -14.56
C LEU A 127 -0.27 1.83 -13.77
N PRO A 128 -0.94 0.84 -14.38
CA PRO A 128 -1.14 -0.50 -13.81
C PRO A 128 0.14 -1.35 -13.74
N ILE A 129 1.22 -0.96 -14.42
CA ILE A 129 2.49 -1.70 -14.46
C ILE A 129 3.09 -1.95 -13.06
N ILE A 130 2.90 -1.00 -12.14
CA ILE A 130 3.27 -1.10 -10.72
C ILE A 130 2.03 -1.04 -9.79
N GLU A 131 0.85 -1.35 -10.33
CA GLU A 131 -0.41 -1.42 -9.57
C GLU A 131 -0.85 -0.08 -8.95
N GLY A 132 -0.55 1.02 -9.63
CA GLY A 132 -1.04 2.35 -9.25
C GLY A 132 -2.56 2.50 -9.34
N ASN A 133 -3.23 1.66 -10.14
CA ASN A 133 -4.68 1.65 -10.30
C ASN A 133 -5.46 1.02 -9.14
N ILE A 134 -4.78 0.27 -8.25
CA ILE A 134 -5.40 -0.50 -7.16
C ILE A 134 -5.63 0.37 -5.91
N ALA A 135 -6.69 0.12 -5.12
CA ALA A 135 -6.88 0.72 -3.80
C ALA A 135 -6.14 -0.09 -2.70
N ASN A 136 -4.88 -0.44 -2.93
CA ASN A 136 -4.04 -1.16 -1.96
C ASN A 136 -3.35 -0.20 -0.97
N SER A 137 -2.81 -0.74 0.13
CA SER A 137 -2.11 0.01 1.19
C SER A 137 -1.07 1.00 0.67
N GLU A 138 -0.28 0.59 -0.33
CA GLU A 138 0.82 1.37 -0.90
C GLU A 138 0.33 2.66 -1.54
N ASN A 139 -0.82 2.62 -2.21
CA ASN A 139 -1.41 3.79 -2.85
C ASN A 139 -1.85 4.83 -1.82
N PHE A 140 -2.40 4.39 -0.68
CA PHE A 140 -2.86 5.29 0.38
C PHE A 140 -1.71 5.86 1.23
N MET A 141 -0.66 5.09 1.48
CA MET A 141 0.45 5.54 2.32
C MET A 141 1.43 6.49 1.62
N LEU A 142 1.41 6.57 0.29
CA LEU A 142 2.33 7.44 -0.46
C LEU A 142 2.15 8.93 -0.15
N LEU A 143 0.91 9.41 -0.07
CA LEU A 143 0.61 10.80 0.27
C LEU A 143 1.22 11.22 1.63
N PRO A 144 0.95 10.51 2.75
CA PRO A 144 1.53 10.88 4.03
C PRO A 144 3.07 10.79 4.05
N ILE A 145 3.67 9.82 3.36
CA ILE A 145 5.14 9.72 3.27
C ILE A 145 5.74 10.97 2.60
N ILE A 146 5.23 11.34 1.42
CA ILE A 146 5.71 12.50 0.65
C ILE A 146 5.46 13.80 1.40
N MET A 147 4.31 13.92 2.08
CA MET A 147 3.97 15.08 2.89
C MET A 147 4.87 15.22 4.12
N SER A 148 5.21 14.11 4.79
CA SER A 148 6.20 14.10 5.88
C SER A 148 7.57 14.59 5.40
N ALA A 149 8.07 14.05 4.28
CA ALA A 149 9.30 14.51 3.64
C ALA A 149 9.28 16.02 3.38
N LEU A 150 8.18 16.54 2.82
CA LEU A 150 8.01 17.95 2.53
C LEU A 150 8.08 18.82 3.80
N LEU A 151 7.36 18.43 4.86
CA LEU A 151 7.34 19.16 6.14
C LEU A 151 8.72 19.17 6.81
N ILE A 152 9.44 18.05 6.77
CA ILE A 152 10.81 17.97 7.28
C ILE A 152 11.71 18.96 6.54
N LEU A 153 11.64 19.04 5.21
CA LEU A 153 12.46 19.98 4.44
C LEU A 153 12.06 21.45 4.66
N TYR A 154 10.78 21.75 4.85
CA TYR A 154 10.36 23.09 5.25
C TYR A 154 10.89 23.48 6.63
N SER A 155 10.95 22.54 7.58
CA SER A 155 11.47 22.78 8.92
C SER A 155 12.93 23.25 8.91
N LEU A 156 13.73 22.80 7.94
CA LEU A 156 15.15 23.17 7.82
C LEU A 156 15.34 24.66 7.48
N SER A 157 14.37 25.26 6.78
CA SER A 157 14.42 26.68 6.39
C SER A 157 13.62 27.59 7.33
N GLU A 158 12.92 27.03 8.31
CA GLU A 158 12.08 27.79 9.22
C GLU A 158 12.94 28.47 10.30
N LYS A 159 12.73 29.79 10.46
CA LYS A 159 13.51 30.64 11.36
C LYS A 159 13.00 30.55 12.79
N THR A 160 11.69 30.45 12.96
CA THR A 160 11.06 30.39 14.28
C THR A 160 11.15 28.97 14.84
N GLU A 161 11.67 28.84 16.07
CA GLU A 161 11.82 27.53 16.70
C GLU A 161 10.49 26.79 16.87
N ASP A 162 9.45 27.48 17.33
CA ASP A 162 8.14 26.87 17.58
C ASP A 162 7.52 26.34 16.29
N ARG A 163 7.55 27.13 15.21
CA ARG A 163 7.03 26.70 13.90
C ARG A 163 7.80 25.52 13.34
N ARG A 164 9.12 25.53 13.46
CA ARG A 164 9.98 24.41 13.04
C ARG A 164 9.67 23.14 13.83
N ASN A 165 9.52 23.24 15.14
CA ASN A 165 9.20 22.09 15.97
C ASN A 165 7.78 21.57 15.65
N ALA A 166 6.82 22.46 15.41
CA ALA A 166 5.48 22.10 14.94
C ALA A 166 5.51 21.38 13.59
N LEU A 167 6.34 21.82 12.63
CA LEU A 167 6.54 21.13 11.35
C LEU A 167 7.12 19.72 11.55
N LEU A 168 8.09 19.55 12.46
CA LEU A 168 8.68 18.24 12.76
C LEU A 168 7.69 17.28 13.44
N VAL A 169 6.94 17.76 14.43
CA VAL A 169 5.87 16.97 15.07
C VAL A 169 4.82 16.59 14.02
N SER A 170 4.38 17.55 13.19
CA SER A 170 3.39 17.28 12.14
C SER A 170 3.92 16.28 11.11
N GLY A 171 5.19 16.39 10.71
CA GLY A 171 5.85 15.43 9.82
C GLY A 171 5.89 14.03 10.42
N GLY A 172 6.18 13.92 11.72
CA GLY A 172 6.12 12.66 12.46
C GLY A 172 4.71 12.06 12.51
N VAL A 173 3.71 12.87 12.90
CA VAL A 173 2.30 12.44 12.98
C VAL A 173 1.80 11.94 11.64
N ILE A 174 2.06 12.68 10.56
CA ILE A 174 1.62 12.28 9.21
C ILE A 174 2.30 10.99 8.77
N LEU A 175 3.60 10.82 9.04
CA LEU A 175 4.28 9.56 8.72
C LEU A 175 3.79 8.38 9.55
N SER A 176 3.34 8.64 10.79
CA SER A 176 2.67 7.65 11.63
C SER A 176 1.41 7.11 10.96
N LEU A 177 0.65 7.94 10.24
CA LEU A 177 -0.51 7.50 9.47
C LEU A 177 -0.12 6.56 8.32
N ALA A 178 1.02 6.81 7.66
CA ALA A 178 1.57 5.88 6.67
C ALA A 178 1.91 4.52 7.32
N PHE A 179 2.58 4.55 8.47
CA PHE A 179 2.92 3.35 9.24
C PHE A 179 1.69 2.57 9.71
N LEU A 180 0.65 3.26 10.17
CA LEU A 180 -0.64 2.67 10.56
C LEU A 180 -1.49 2.21 9.37
N THR A 181 -1.10 2.55 8.14
CA THR A 181 -1.65 1.96 6.90
C THR A 181 -0.86 0.72 6.50
N LYS A 182 0.48 0.77 6.60
CA LYS A 182 1.37 -0.37 6.35
C LYS A 182 2.69 -0.22 7.12
N ILE A 183 3.08 -1.29 7.81
CA ILE A 183 4.27 -1.32 8.66
C ILE A 183 5.57 -0.93 7.94
N VAL A 184 5.67 -1.19 6.63
CA VAL A 184 6.89 -0.92 5.84
C VAL A 184 7.23 0.56 5.72
N ALA A 185 6.30 1.48 6.03
CA ALA A 185 6.62 2.91 6.14
C ALA A 185 7.61 3.22 7.29
N ILE A 186 7.93 2.23 8.13
CA ILE A 186 9.04 2.33 9.09
C ILE A 186 10.37 2.64 8.39
N PHE A 187 10.58 2.16 7.16
CA PHE A 187 11.82 2.42 6.42
C PHE A 187 11.92 3.88 5.97
N ASP A 188 10.79 4.52 5.64
CA ASP A 188 10.72 5.96 5.39
C ASP A 188 10.99 6.76 6.67
N MET A 189 10.46 6.33 7.82
CA MET A 189 10.77 6.92 9.12
C MET A 189 12.27 6.84 9.43
N LEU A 190 12.88 5.66 9.24
CA LEU A 190 14.30 5.45 9.44
C LEU A 190 15.16 6.27 8.46
N ALA A 191 14.70 6.45 7.21
CA ALA A 191 15.36 7.31 6.24
C ALA A 191 15.37 8.77 6.70
N PHE A 192 14.22 9.28 7.10
CA PHE A 192 14.07 10.67 7.53
C PHE A 192 14.79 10.93 8.86
N LEU A 193 14.74 9.98 9.79
CA LEU A 193 15.50 10.01 11.03
C LEU A 193 17.02 10.02 10.76
N SER A 194 17.49 9.16 9.85
CA SER A 194 18.90 9.08 9.45
C SER A 194 19.35 10.39 8.80
N PHE A 195 18.52 10.96 7.92
CA PHE A 195 18.78 12.28 7.34
C PHE A 195 18.87 13.38 8.40
N LEU A 196 17.87 13.50 9.28
CA LEU A 196 17.86 14.50 10.35
C LEU A 196 19.08 14.37 11.26
N THR A 197 19.47 13.13 11.58
CA THR A 197 20.63 12.83 12.42
C THR A 197 21.94 13.24 11.75
N ILE A 198 22.15 12.83 10.49
CA ILE A 198 23.39 13.14 9.77
C ILE A 198 23.48 14.63 9.45
N PHE A 199 22.37 15.27 9.09
CA PHE A 199 22.31 16.69 8.74
C PHE A 199 22.59 17.60 9.94
N HIS A 200 22.06 17.29 11.12
CA HIS A 200 22.24 18.11 12.33
C HIS A 200 23.44 17.70 13.20
N LEU A 201 24.32 16.81 12.70
CA LEU A 201 25.53 16.46 13.41
C LEU A 201 26.59 17.57 13.25
N LYS A 202 26.95 18.20 14.37
CA LYS A 202 27.94 19.28 14.42
C LYS A 202 29.36 18.77 14.18
N LYS A 203 30.25 19.68 13.81
CA LYS A 203 31.68 19.37 13.55
C LYS A 203 32.39 18.73 14.75
N ASN A 204 32.01 19.12 15.96
CA ASN A 204 32.55 18.58 17.22
C ASN A 204 31.90 17.26 17.67
N GLY A 205 31.01 16.68 16.86
CA GLY A 205 30.29 15.45 17.19
C GLY A 205 28.99 15.64 17.99
N GLY A 206 28.66 16.88 18.40
CA GLY A 206 27.40 17.16 19.07
C GLY A 206 26.19 17.02 18.13
N LEU A 207 25.11 16.38 18.60
CA LEU A 207 23.88 16.19 17.83
C LEU A 207 22.75 17.08 18.37
N GLU A 208 22.00 17.74 17.48
CA GLU A 208 20.82 18.53 17.87
C GLU A 208 19.61 17.62 18.15
N ILE A 209 19.64 16.96 19.31
CA ILE A 209 18.66 15.94 19.70
C ILE A 209 17.21 16.46 19.70
N ARG A 210 17.02 17.78 19.91
CA ARG A 210 15.69 18.40 19.94
C ARG A 210 14.92 18.21 18.63
N LYS A 211 15.60 18.25 17.48
CA LYS A 211 14.95 18.08 16.16
C LYS A 211 14.47 16.65 15.96
N ILE A 212 15.30 15.69 16.36
CA ILE A 212 15.00 14.26 16.35
C ILE A 212 13.84 13.97 17.32
N TYR A 213 13.90 14.52 18.53
CA TYR A 213 12.89 14.36 19.56
C TYR A 213 11.50 14.77 19.06
N PHE A 214 11.34 15.97 18.51
CA PHE A 214 10.02 16.42 18.04
C PHE A 214 9.46 15.57 16.89
N PHE A 215 10.31 15.14 15.95
CA PHE A 215 9.88 14.23 14.90
C PHE A 215 9.44 12.86 15.46
N LEU A 216 10.23 12.28 16.37
CA LEU A 216 9.92 11.00 17.00
C LEU A 216 8.68 11.06 17.88
N VAL A 217 8.49 12.12 18.67
CA VAL A 217 7.26 12.34 19.44
C VAL A 217 6.05 12.38 18.51
N GLY A 218 6.15 13.12 17.40
CA GLY A 218 5.10 13.14 16.39
C GLY A 218 4.79 11.76 15.83
N PHE A 219 5.82 10.97 15.51
CA PHE A 219 5.64 9.62 14.97
C PHE A 219 5.05 8.62 15.96
N ILE A 220 5.54 8.63 17.21
CA ILE A 220 5.14 7.69 18.25
C ILE A 220 3.71 7.98 18.73
N LEU A 221 3.28 9.24 18.77
CA LEU A 221 2.01 9.63 19.37
C LEU A 221 0.79 8.90 18.76
N PRO A 222 0.54 8.88 17.43
CA PRO A 222 -0.60 8.15 16.88
C PRO A 222 -0.48 6.62 17.01
N VAL A 223 0.74 6.07 16.92
CA VAL A 223 0.98 4.64 17.18
C VAL A 223 0.61 4.30 18.63
N PHE A 224 1.03 5.11 19.58
CA PHE A 224 0.75 4.94 20.99
C PHE A 224 -0.74 5.03 21.29
N ILE A 225 -1.45 6.02 20.74
CA ILE A 225 -2.91 6.14 20.86
C ILE A 225 -3.61 4.90 20.29
N THR A 226 -3.17 4.41 19.14
CA THR A 226 -3.73 3.19 18.52
C THR A 226 -3.50 1.97 19.41
N SER A 227 -2.30 1.82 19.97
CA SER A 227 -1.96 0.74 20.90
C SER A 227 -2.81 0.80 22.17
N ILE A 228 -3.04 1.99 22.73
CA ILE A 228 -3.95 2.19 23.88
C ILE A 228 -5.36 1.73 23.54
N TYR A 229 -5.89 2.07 22.35
CA TYR A 229 -7.22 1.63 21.94
C TYR A 229 -7.35 0.09 21.97
N PHE A 230 -6.37 -0.64 21.44
CA PHE A 230 -6.39 -2.11 21.49
C PHE A 230 -6.16 -2.69 22.89
N LEU A 231 -5.44 -1.96 23.76
CA LEU A 231 -5.29 -2.34 25.16
C LEU A 231 -6.62 -2.20 25.92
N LEU A 232 -7.31 -1.08 25.75
CA LEU A 232 -8.60 -0.78 26.40
C LEU A 232 -9.73 -1.69 25.91
N THR A 233 -9.64 -2.23 24.69
CA THR A 233 -10.62 -3.17 24.11
C THR A 233 -10.26 -4.64 24.33
N ALA A 234 -9.25 -4.94 25.18
CA ALA A 234 -8.75 -6.30 25.44
C ALA A 234 -8.34 -7.09 24.18
N ASN A 235 -7.98 -6.39 23.10
CA ASN A 235 -7.68 -6.95 21.79
C ASN A 235 -6.22 -6.69 21.35
N PHE A 236 -5.37 -6.23 22.28
CA PHE A 236 -3.97 -5.88 22.06
C PHE A 236 -3.14 -7.05 21.55
N LYS A 237 -3.33 -8.26 22.09
CA LYS A 237 -2.59 -9.45 21.63
C LYS A 237 -2.86 -9.73 20.15
N ASN A 238 -4.12 -9.76 19.74
CA ASN A 238 -4.48 -10.00 18.33
C ASN A 238 -3.95 -8.89 17.42
N PHE A 239 -3.99 -7.63 17.86
CA PHE A 239 -3.40 -6.51 17.13
C PHE A 239 -1.89 -6.70 16.90
N MET A 240 -1.14 -7.04 17.94
CA MET A 240 0.30 -7.27 17.85
C MET A 240 0.64 -8.50 17.00
N ASP A 241 -0.10 -9.59 17.19
CA ASP A 241 0.08 -10.83 16.41
C ASP A 241 -0.18 -10.58 14.92
N ALA A 242 -1.27 -9.87 14.59
CA ALA A 242 -1.65 -9.58 13.22
C ALA A 242 -0.70 -8.58 12.55
N SER A 243 -0.49 -7.40 13.14
CA SER A 243 0.20 -6.29 12.49
C SER A 243 1.73 -6.38 12.54
N LEU A 244 2.30 -7.07 13.53
CA LEU A 244 3.75 -7.14 13.76
C LEU A 244 4.28 -8.56 13.65
N PHE A 245 3.87 -9.47 14.53
CA PHE A 245 4.54 -10.77 14.68
C PHE A 245 4.33 -11.68 13.47
N SER A 246 3.15 -11.65 12.84
CA SER A 246 2.88 -12.43 11.62
C SER A 246 3.81 -12.09 10.46
N ASN A 247 4.30 -10.85 10.40
CA ASN A 247 5.19 -10.39 9.34
C ASN A 247 6.63 -10.92 9.52
N ILE A 248 7.05 -11.30 10.72
CA ILE A 248 8.41 -11.79 11.01
C ILE A 248 8.65 -13.12 10.30
N SER A 249 7.77 -14.10 10.52
CA SER A 249 7.86 -15.42 9.88
C SER A 249 7.71 -15.30 8.36
N TYR A 250 6.76 -14.48 7.91
CA TYR A 250 6.51 -14.21 6.49
C TYR A 250 7.75 -13.71 5.74
N VAL A 251 8.45 -12.72 6.32
CA VAL A 251 9.70 -12.16 5.79
C VAL A 251 10.86 -13.15 5.90
N GLY A 252 10.88 -13.94 6.97
CA GLY A 252 11.93 -14.95 7.21
C GLY A 252 11.98 -16.04 6.17
N LEU A 253 10.83 -16.52 5.70
CA LEU A 253 10.75 -17.53 4.65
C LEU A 253 11.42 -17.07 3.34
N GLY A 254 11.26 -15.80 2.97
CA GLY A 254 11.90 -15.26 1.76
C GLY A 254 13.40 -14.98 1.93
N ASN A 255 13.86 -14.73 3.16
CA ASN A 255 15.22 -14.27 3.44
C ASN A 255 16.15 -15.34 4.03
N PHE A 256 15.84 -16.63 3.86
CA PHE A 256 16.74 -17.69 4.27
C PHE A 256 18.04 -17.65 3.45
N LEU A 257 19.19 -17.61 4.15
CA LEU A 257 20.52 -17.76 3.56
C LEU A 257 21.45 -18.34 4.62
N LEU A 258 21.73 -19.64 4.55
CA LEU A 258 22.46 -20.43 5.55
C LEU A 258 21.76 -20.53 6.92
N ILE A 259 21.23 -19.41 7.43
CA ILE A 259 20.45 -19.28 8.66
C ILE A 259 19.12 -18.54 8.39
N PRO A 260 18.12 -18.68 9.26
CA PRO A 260 16.92 -17.85 9.22
C PRO A 260 17.27 -16.36 9.16
N GLN A 261 16.63 -15.61 8.26
CA GLN A 261 16.89 -14.18 8.01
C GLN A 261 18.31 -13.84 7.49
N GLY A 262 19.15 -14.82 7.13
CA GLY A 262 20.54 -14.58 6.71
C GLY A 262 20.67 -13.54 5.59
N LEU A 263 19.79 -13.58 4.58
CA LEU A 263 19.82 -12.64 3.47
C LEU A 263 19.45 -11.22 3.91
N LEU A 264 18.57 -11.10 4.90
CA LEU A 264 18.18 -9.82 5.48
C LEU A 264 19.36 -9.16 6.20
N PHE A 265 20.19 -9.93 6.92
CA PHE A 265 21.42 -9.39 7.52
C PHE A 265 22.41 -8.88 6.48
N VAL A 266 22.56 -9.58 5.35
CA VAL A 266 23.41 -9.12 4.23
C VAL A 266 22.89 -7.79 3.67
N LYS A 267 21.59 -7.70 3.40
CA LYS A 267 20.95 -6.45 2.93
C LYS A 267 21.10 -5.32 3.94
N ALA A 268 20.92 -5.60 5.23
CA ALA A 268 21.07 -4.61 6.30
C ALA A 268 22.52 -4.15 6.45
N GLY A 269 23.50 -5.05 6.30
CA GLY A 269 24.92 -4.71 6.24
C GLY A 269 25.25 -3.82 5.05
N ALA A 270 24.70 -4.11 3.86
CA ALA A 270 24.86 -3.26 2.68
C ALA A 270 24.25 -1.86 2.87
N LEU A 271 23.05 -1.77 3.45
CA LEU A 271 22.42 -0.51 3.83
C LEU A 271 23.30 0.25 4.83
N GLY A 272 23.79 -0.41 5.88
CA GLY A 272 24.68 0.18 6.89
C GLY A 272 26.00 0.68 6.30
N LEU A 273 26.62 -0.07 5.40
CA LEU A 273 27.83 0.35 4.67
C LEU A 273 27.55 1.59 3.80
N PHE A 274 26.42 1.62 3.10
CA PHE A 274 26.03 2.80 2.31
C PHE A 274 25.82 4.02 3.21
N LEU A 275 25.10 3.89 4.32
CA LEU A 275 24.91 4.96 5.29
C LEU A 275 26.23 5.44 5.90
N TYR A 276 27.16 4.53 6.16
CA TYR A 276 28.51 4.88 6.59
C TYR A 276 29.26 5.70 5.53
N ILE A 277 29.19 5.31 4.25
CA ILE A 277 29.80 6.07 3.15
C ILE A 277 29.19 7.47 3.05
N ILE A 278 27.85 7.57 3.10
CA ILE A 278 27.13 8.86 3.11
C ILE A 278 27.56 9.70 4.31
N PHE A 279 27.63 9.11 5.50
CA PHE A 279 28.08 9.78 6.71
C PHE A 279 29.50 10.34 6.57
N ARG A 280 30.44 9.57 6.00
CA ARG A 280 31.82 10.02 5.74
C ARG A 280 31.86 11.16 4.73
N LYS A 281 31.03 11.11 3.68
CA LYS A 281 30.95 12.11 2.62
C LYS A 281 29.98 13.26 2.89
N ARG A 282 29.32 13.31 4.06
CA ARG A 282 28.27 14.29 4.37
C ARG A 282 28.67 15.77 4.20
N LYS A 283 29.96 16.09 4.30
CA LYS A 283 30.50 17.44 4.10
C LYS A 283 30.68 17.82 2.63
N GLU A 284 30.73 16.83 1.74
CA GLU A 284 30.87 17.00 0.29
C GLU A 284 29.52 17.00 -0.44
N LEU A 285 28.46 16.58 0.26
CA LEU A 285 27.09 16.50 -0.25
C LEU A 285 26.30 17.72 0.21
N ASP A 286 25.59 18.35 -0.73
CA ASP A 286 24.56 19.33 -0.38
C ASP A 286 23.36 18.63 0.29
N SER A 287 22.48 19.43 0.91
CA SER A 287 21.31 18.92 1.65
C SER A 287 20.36 18.09 0.78
N THR A 288 20.18 18.47 -0.48
CA THR A 288 19.33 17.77 -1.45
C THR A 288 19.93 16.42 -1.82
N SER A 289 21.22 16.38 -2.16
CA SER A 289 21.96 15.14 -2.42
C SER A 289 21.91 14.20 -1.21
N LEU A 290 22.13 14.72 -0.01
CA LEU A 290 22.09 13.95 1.23
C LEU A 290 20.70 13.33 1.48
N PHE A 291 19.65 14.15 1.38
CA PHE A 291 18.27 13.72 1.58
C PHE A 291 17.86 12.63 0.58
N VAL A 292 18.08 12.90 -0.72
CA VAL A 292 17.65 11.99 -1.80
C VAL A 292 18.39 10.66 -1.73
N LEU A 293 19.71 10.66 -1.49
CA LEU A 293 20.49 9.41 -1.43
C LEU A 293 20.12 8.53 -0.24
N ILE A 294 19.88 9.13 0.94
CA ILE A 294 19.45 8.39 2.13
C ILE A 294 18.06 7.78 1.88
N TRP A 295 17.09 8.58 1.42
CA TRP A 295 15.76 8.05 1.20
C TRP A 295 15.71 7.01 0.07
N PHE A 296 16.49 7.21 -0.99
CA PHE A 296 16.63 6.26 -2.08
C PHE A 296 17.12 4.90 -1.60
N ILE A 297 18.19 4.82 -0.79
CA ILE A 297 18.74 3.53 -0.37
C ILE A 297 17.80 2.80 0.60
N PHE A 298 17.12 3.52 1.50
CA PHE A 298 16.12 2.92 2.38
C PHE A 298 14.92 2.40 1.60
N SER A 299 14.46 3.15 0.60
CA SER A 299 13.33 2.73 -0.23
C SER A 299 13.69 1.56 -1.15
N LEU A 300 14.92 1.53 -1.67
CA LEU A 300 15.45 0.39 -2.41
C LEU A 300 15.51 -0.84 -1.51
N PHE A 301 16.09 -0.71 -0.31
CA PHE A 301 16.10 -1.78 0.69
C PHE A 301 14.67 -2.27 1.00
N ASN A 302 13.71 -1.36 1.19
CA ASN A 302 12.32 -1.66 1.46
C ASN A 302 11.68 -2.52 0.35
N SER A 303 11.90 -2.14 -0.92
CA SER A 303 11.35 -2.90 -2.06
C SER A 303 11.83 -4.36 -2.13
N PHE A 304 13.03 -4.64 -1.59
CA PHE A 304 13.62 -5.98 -1.53
C PHE A 304 13.51 -6.63 -0.14
N PHE A 305 12.88 -5.97 0.83
CA PHE A 305 12.91 -6.37 2.24
C PHE A 305 12.38 -7.79 2.47
N SER A 306 11.22 -8.13 1.90
CA SER A 306 10.60 -9.45 2.09
C SER A 306 11.13 -10.55 1.16
N GLN A 307 12.01 -10.21 0.21
CA GLN A 307 12.46 -11.08 -0.88
C GLN A 307 11.31 -11.65 -1.74
N ARG A 308 10.16 -10.96 -1.77
CA ARG A 308 9.03 -11.28 -2.64
C ARG A 308 8.78 -10.10 -3.56
N PRO A 309 9.11 -10.21 -4.86
CA PRO A 309 9.11 -9.06 -5.76
C PRO A 309 7.69 -8.73 -6.26
N TYR A 310 6.78 -8.42 -5.34
CA TYR A 310 5.45 -7.92 -5.70
C TYR A 310 5.60 -6.53 -6.31
N VAL A 311 5.04 -6.33 -7.51
CA VAL A 311 5.25 -5.09 -8.27
C VAL A 311 4.75 -3.84 -7.54
N HIS A 312 3.72 -3.96 -6.69
CA HIS A 312 3.24 -2.85 -5.87
C HIS A 312 4.26 -2.34 -4.84
N TYR A 313 5.28 -3.13 -4.45
CA TYR A 313 6.35 -2.62 -3.58
C TYR A 313 7.18 -1.52 -4.26
N LEU A 314 7.19 -1.47 -5.59
CA LEU A 314 7.84 -0.39 -6.34
C LEU A 314 7.11 0.95 -6.17
N LEU A 315 5.83 0.97 -5.77
CA LEU A 315 5.12 2.20 -5.45
C LEU A 315 5.81 2.95 -4.31
N VAL A 316 6.26 2.26 -3.28
CA VAL A 316 6.97 2.86 -2.13
C VAL A 316 8.34 3.39 -2.54
N PHE A 317 8.99 2.70 -3.48
CA PHE A 317 10.28 3.11 -4.03
C PHE A 317 10.17 4.35 -4.92
N LEU A 318 9.04 4.50 -5.61
CA LEU A 318 8.83 5.45 -6.70
C LEU A 318 9.17 6.92 -6.37
N PRO A 319 8.75 7.52 -5.23
CA PRO A 319 9.07 8.92 -4.95
C PRO A 319 10.58 9.16 -4.89
N SER A 320 11.29 8.31 -4.14
CA SER A 320 12.75 8.42 -3.97
C SER A 320 13.50 8.13 -5.28
N PHE A 321 13.00 7.19 -6.09
CA PHE A 321 13.55 6.89 -7.42
C PHE A 321 13.42 8.07 -8.37
N CYS A 322 12.25 8.72 -8.42
CA CYS A 322 12.03 9.92 -9.22
C CYS A 322 12.91 11.09 -8.74
N LEU A 323 13.04 11.28 -7.42
CA LEU A 323 13.96 12.28 -6.87
C LEU A 323 15.43 11.98 -7.22
N PHE A 324 15.82 10.70 -7.23
CA PHE A 324 17.15 10.27 -7.65
C PHE A 324 17.42 10.58 -9.13
N ILE A 325 16.43 10.41 -10.01
CA ILE A 325 16.50 10.90 -11.40
C ILE A 325 16.68 12.42 -11.43
N GLY A 326 15.93 13.16 -10.61
CA GLY A 326 16.09 14.61 -10.45
C GLY A 326 17.51 15.00 -10.04
N LEU A 327 18.08 14.27 -9.08
CA LEU A 327 19.44 14.46 -8.60
C LEU A 327 20.48 14.17 -9.70
N LEU A 328 20.30 13.10 -10.48
CA LEU A 328 21.14 12.76 -11.63
C LEU A 328 21.17 13.88 -12.69
N LEU A 329 20.01 14.48 -12.96
CA LEU A 329 19.87 15.58 -13.92
C LEU A 329 20.48 16.89 -13.38
N TRP A 330 20.31 17.15 -12.08
CA TRP A 330 20.73 18.38 -11.42
C TRP A 330 22.24 18.42 -11.10
N ASN A 331 22.75 17.38 -10.43
CA ASN A 331 24.08 17.39 -9.85
C ASN A 331 25.15 16.92 -10.87
N LYS A 332 25.75 17.89 -11.57
CA LYS A 332 26.80 17.64 -12.58
C LYS A 332 28.04 16.96 -11.99
N LYS A 333 28.40 17.26 -10.74
CA LYS A 333 29.60 16.74 -10.09
C LYS A 333 29.49 15.23 -9.81
N LEU A 334 28.33 14.78 -9.34
CA LEU A 334 28.09 13.37 -9.00
C LEU A 334 27.54 12.54 -10.16
N ARG A 335 27.25 13.16 -11.32
CA ARG A 335 26.53 12.54 -12.44
C ARG A 335 27.06 11.17 -12.84
N ARG A 336 28.38 11.00 -13.01
CA ARG A 336 28.96 9.70 -13.42
C ARG A 336 28.62 8.59 -12.42
N THR A 337 28.82 8.84 -11.13
CA THR A 337 28.51 7.88 -10.06
C THR A 337 27.01 7.60 -9.99
N LEU A 338 26.19 8.65 -10.10
CA LEU A 338 24.73 8.52 -10.10
C LEU A 338 24.23 7.73 -11.33
N SER A 339 24.85 7.88 -12.50
CA SER A 339 24.51 7.11 -13.70
C SER A 339 24.79 5.62 -13.52
N VAL A 340 25.94 5.26 -12.93
CA VAL A 340 26.26 3.85 -12.63
C VAL A 340 25.26 3.27 -11.63
N ALA A 341 24.96 4.01 -10.56
CA ALA A 341 23.96 3.59 -9.57
C ALA A 341 22.55 3.49 -10.18
N PHE A 342 22.19 4.40 -11.10
CA PHE A 342 20.93 4.36 -11.84
C PHE A 342 20.80 3.09 -12.67
N ILE A 343 21.83 2.78 -13.48
CA ILE A 343 21.84 1.59 -14.34
C ILE A 343 21.80 0.33 -13.49
N PHE A 344 22.61 0.24 -12.42
CA PHE A 344 22.59 -0.88 -11.49
C PHE A 344 21.20 -1.10 -10.88
N THR A 345 20.57 -0.02 -10.41
CA THR A 345 19.21 -0.06 -9.84
C THR A 345 18.20 -0.51 -10.87
N LEU A 346 18.28 -0.01 -12.11
CA LEU A 346 17.36 -0.40 -13.18
C LEU A 346 17.51 -1.88 -13.51
N VAL A 347 18.74 -2.37 -13.67
CA VAL A 347 19.02 -3.80 -13.88
C VAL A 347 18.47 -4.63 -12.72
N LEU A 348 18.71 -4.20 -11.48
CA LEU A 348 18.24 -4.90 -10.28
C LEU A 348 16.70 -5.00 -10.25
N VAL A 349 16.00 -3.89 -10.52
CA VAL A 349 14.53 -3.85 -10.54
C VAL A 349 13.98 -4.70 -11.69
N LEU A 350 14.48 -4.51 -12.92
CA LEU A 350 13.99 -5.25 -14.09
C LEU A 350 14.26 -6.75 -14.01
N SER A 351 15.33 -7.17 -13.33
CA SER A 351 15.68 -8.59 -13.20
C SER A 351 14.88 -9.31 -12.11
N ASN A 352 14.29 -8.58 -11.15
CA ASN A 352 13.59 -9.19 -10.02
C ASN A 352 12.08 -8.99 -10.06
N PHE A 353 11.59 -7.87 -10.60
CA PHE A 353 10.15 -7.56 -10.60
C PHE A 353 9.51 -7.91 -11.95
N PRO A 354 8.41 -8.69 -11.96
CA PRO A 354 7.73 -9.09 -13.19
C PRO A 354 6.86 -7.95 -13.76
N LEU A 355 7.51 -7.00 -14.43
CA LEU A 355 6.86 -5.85 -15.08
C LEU A 355 6.27 -6.26 -16.44
N HIS A 356 5.14 -6.96 -16.43
CA HIS A 356 4.46 -7.43 -17.65
C HIS A 356 3.78 -6.29 -18.42
N TYR A 357 4.56 -5.48 -19.15
CA TYR A 357 4.08 -4.27 -19.84
C TYR A 357 2.90 -4.50 -20.82
N GLU A 358 3.00 -5.51 -21.68
CA GLU A 358 2.00 -5.77 -22.72
C GLU A 358 0.64 -6.17 -22.14
N TYR A 359 0.64 -7.06 -21.14
CA TYR A 359 -0.57 -7.55 -20.49
C TYR A 359 -1.13 -6.56 -19.47
N LYS A 360 -0.26 -5.95 -18.65
CA LYS A 360 -0.72 -5.07 -17.55
C LYS A 360 -1.05 -3.66 -18.01
N THR A 361 -0.44 -3.12 -19.07
CA THR A 361 -0.67 -1.73 -19.48
C THR A 361 -1.49 -1.62 -20.76
N VAL A 362 -0.94 -2.05 -21.90
CA VAL A 362 -1.63 -1.87 -23.20
C VAL A 362 -2.91 -2.71 -23.26
N GLY A 363 -2.82 -3.98 -22.86
CA GLY A 363 -3.97 -4.89 -22.78
C GLY A 363 -5.07 -4.36 -21.85
N TYR A 364 -4.70 -3.76 -20.72
CA TYR A 364 -5.64 -3.19 -19.75
C TYR A 364 -6.47 -2.04 -20.33
N TYR A 365 -5.83 -1.04 -20.95
CA TYR A 365 -6.56 0.08 -21.57
C TYR A 365 -7.39 -0.36 -22.77
N LYS A 366 -6.85 -1.26 -23.62
CA LYS A 366 -7.61 -1.86 -24.72
C LYS A 366 -8.84 -2.60 -24.19
N ASN A 367 -8.69 -3.38 -23.11
CA ASN A 367 -9.78 -4.12 -22.49
C ASN A 367 -10.93 -3.21 -22.06
N PHE A 368 -10.61 -2.08 -21.43
CA PHE A 368 -11.59 -1.07 -21.02
C PHE A 368 -12.26 -0.37 -22.21
N LEU A 369 -11.49 0.05 -23.22
CA LEU A 369 -12.03 0.71 -24.42
C LEU A 369 -12.97 -0.20 -25.20
N ASP A 370 -12.63 -1.49 -25.34
CA ASP A 370 -13.49 -2.47 -25.99
C ASP A 370 -14.80 -2.67 -25.20
N PHE A 371 -14.74 -2.68 -23.87
CA PHE A 371 -15.91 -2.82 -23.00
C PHE A 371 -16.84 -1.61 -23.07
N VAL A 372 -16.34 -0.39 -22.84
CA VAL A 372 -17.14 0.83 -22.88
C VAL A 372 -17.65 1.13 -24.30
N GLY A 373 -16.88 0.74 -25.33
CA GLY A 373 -17.30 0.83 -26.73
C GLY A 373 -18.33 -0.22 -27.17
N GLY A 374 -18.83 -1.07 -26.26
CA GLY A 374 -19.84 -2.09 -26.56
C GLY A 374 -19.33 -3.28 -27.39
N LYS A 375 -18.02 -3.40 -27.59
CA LYS A 375 -17.38 -4.47 -28.40
C LYS A 375 -17.11 -5.74 -27.58
N LYS A 376 -17.26 -5.68 -26.26
CA LYS A 376 -16.93 -6.77 -25.34
C LYS A 376 -18.02 -6.89 -24.26
N PRO A 377 -18.61 -8.09 -24.05
CA PRO A 377 -19.59 -8.29 -22.99
C PRO A 377 -18.92 -8.21 -21.60
N ILE A 378 -19.71 -7.89 -20.57
CA ILE A 378 -19.22 -7.75 -19.19
C ILE A 378 -18.48 -8.99 -18.68
N THR A 379 -18.94 -10.19 -19.06
CA THR A 379 -18.31 -11.46 -18.67
C THR A 379 -16.89 -11.60 -19.19
N ASP A 380 -16.64 -11.19 -20.43
CA ASP A 380 -15.30 -11.21 -21.05
C ASP A 380 -14.41 -10.10 -20.49
N TYR A 381 -15.00 -8.93 -20.19
CA TYR A 381 -14.29 -7.84 -19.52
C TYR A 381 -13.80 -8.26 -18.13
N ILE A 382 -14.63 -8.94 -17.33
CA ILE A 382 -14.25 -9.48 -16.02
C ILE A 382 -13.17 -10.56 -16.16
N ARG A 383 -13.34 -11.47 -17.12
CA ARG A 383 -12.41 -12.60 -17.35
C ARG A 383 -10.98 -12.16 -17.66
N PHE A 384 -10.81 -10.97 -18.23
CA PHE A 384 -9.48 -10.39 -18.48
C PHE A 384 -8.67 -10.22 -17.17
N PHE A 385 -9.33 -9.85 -16.07
CA PHE A 385 -8.67 -9.57 -14.80
C PHE A 385 -8.37 -10.85 -14.01
N ASP A 386 -9.39 -11.66 -13.78
CA ASP A 386 -9.27 -13.00 -13.22
C ASP A 386 -10.41 -13.86 -13.76
N LYS A 387 -10.07 -15.03 -14.30
CA LYS A 387 -11.07 -15.99 -14.78
C LYS A 387 -12.02 -16.42 -13.66
N ARG A 388 -11.52 -16.50 -12.42
CA ARG A 388 -12.29 -16.88 -11.23
C ARG A 388 -13.25 -15.78 -10.79
N ALA A 389 -12.98 -14.52 -11.09
CA ALA A 389 -13.88 -13.42 -10.76
C ALA A 389 -15.26 -13.65 -11.41
N VAL A 390 -15.31 -14.16 -12.65
CA VAL A 390 -16.60 -14.51 -13.30
C VAL A 390 -17.40 -15.52 -12.46
N THR A 391 -16.73 -16.54 -11.90
CA THR A 391 -17.35 -17.51 -11.00
C THR A 391 -17.86 -16.83 -9.73
N ASP A 392 -17.08 -15.93 -9.14
CA ASP A 392 -17.45 -15.20 -7.92
C ASP A 392 -18.75 -14.40 -8.09
N TYR A 393 -18.92 -13.72 -9.23
CA TYR A 393 -20.16 -12.99 -9.53
C TYR A 393 -21.37 -13.92 -9.67
N LYS A 394 -21.20 -15.11 -10.29
CA LYS A 394 -22.27 -16.11 -10.38
C LYS A 394 -22.65 -16.66 -9.00
N ILE A 395 -21.66 -16.97 -8.16
CA ILE A 395 -21.86 -17.41 -6.78
C ILE A 395 -22.60 -16.33 -5.99
N ALA A 396 -22.15 -15.07 -6.07
CA ALA A 396 -22.77 -13.96 -5.36
C ALA A 396 -24.23 -13.75 -5.81
N SER A 397 -24.51 -13.82 -7.12
CA SER A 397 -25.87 -13.76 -7.64
C SER A 397 -26.74 -14.88 -7.08
N PHE A 398 -26.25 -16.12 -7.07
CA PHE A 398 -26.98 -17.26 -6.50
C PHE A 398 -27.28 -17.04 -5.02
N ILE A 399 -26.27 -16.65 -4.22
CA ILE A 399 -26.43 -16.42 -2.78
C ILE A 399 -27.44 -15.29 -2.52
N ASN A 400 -27.35 -14.17 -3.23
CA ASN A 400 -28.26 -13.03 -3.04
C ASN A 400 -29.71 -13.38 -3.36
N SER A 401 -29.96 -14.24 -4.36
CA SER A 401 -31.31 -14.71 -4.68
C SER A 401 -31.86 -15.76 -3.72
N ASN A 402 -31.02 -16.39 -2.90
CA ASN A 402 -31.39 -17.52 -2.04
C ASN A 402 -31.11 -17.28 -0.55
N THR A 403 -30.76 -16.06 -0.13
CA THR A 403 -30.48 -15.72 1.27
C THR A 403 -31.20 -14.43 1.69
N THR A 404 -31.49 -14.32 2.98
CA THR A 404 -31.90 -13.07 3.64
C THR A 404 -30.74 -12.48 4.43
N ASP A 405 -30.85 -11.25 4.95
CA ASP A 405 -29.79 -10.62 5.74
C ASP A 405 -29.45 -11.37 7.04
N ALA A 406 -30.38 -12.18 7.55
CA ALA A 406 -30.15 -13.04 8.72
C ALA A 406 -29.34 -14.32 8.40
N ASP A 407 -29.30 -14.72 7.12
CA ASP A 407 -28.55 -15.91 6.70
C ASP A 407 -27.06 -15.61 6.62
N SER A 408 -26.23 -16.55 7.07
CA SER A 408 -24.77 -16.49 6.90
C SER A 408 -24.28 -17.49 5.87
N ILE A 409 -23.09 -17.24 5.32
CA ILE A 409 -22.41 -18.14 4.39
C ILE A 409 -21.01 -18.43 4.91
N TYR A 410 -20.44 -19.55 4.50
CA TYR A 410 -19.03 -19.83 4.66
C TYR A 410 -18.38 -20.08 3.31
N LEU A 411 -17.23 -19.45 3.07
CA LEU A 411 -16.42 -19.65 1.88
C LEU A 411 -15.14 -20.41 2.22
N TRP A 412 -15.00 -21.63 1.70
CA TRP A 412 -13.75 -22.39 1.64
C TRP A 412 -13.00 -22.04 0.34
N GLY A 413 -12.29 -20.91 0.36
CA GLY A 413 -11.59 -20.36 -0.79
C GLY A 413 -10.82 -19.08 -0.46
N ASN A 414 -10.21 -18.44 -1.47
CA ASN A 414 -9.44 -17.20 -1.30
C ASN A 414 -10.17 -15.95 -1.83
N ASN A 415 -11.46 -16.08 -2.17
CA ASN A 415 -12.26 -15.08 -2.86
C ASN A 415 -13.07 -14.24 -1.87
N ALA A 416 -12.40 -13.56 -0.94
CA ALA A 416 -13.05 -12.81 0.14
C ALA A 416 -14.04 -11.73 -0.36
N GLN A 417 -13.88 -11.24 -1.59
CA GLN A 417 -14.80 -10.30 -2.22
C GLN A 417 -16.25 -10.81 -2.26
N ILE A 418 -16.49 -12.13 -2.25
CA ILE A 418 -17.85 -12.70 -2.22
C ILE A 418 -18.62 -12.18 -1.00
N TYR A 419 -17.99 -12.09 0.18
CA TYR A 419 -18.64 -11.55 1.38
C TYR A 419 -19.12 -10.11 1.20
N LYS A 420 -18.38 -9.29 0.44
CA LYS A 420 -18.79 -7.94 0.08
C LYS A 420 -19.91 -7.93 -0.96
N MET A 421 -19.81 -8.75 -2.00
CA MET A 421 -20.84 -8.85 -3.05
C MET A 421 -22.18 -9.35 -2.51
N THR A 422 -22.16 -10.18 -1.46
CA THR A 422 -23.36 -10.75 -0.84
C THR A 422 -23.77 -10.06 0.45
N ASN A 423 -23.01 -9.05 0.89
CA ASN A 423 -23.15 -8.37 2.17
C ASN A 423 -23.28 -9.35 3.36
N LYS A 424 -22.52 -10.45 3.36
CA LYS A 424 -22.56 -11.49 4.40
C LYS A 424 -21.34 -11.39 5.30
N ILE A 425 -21.53 -11.62 6.59
CA ILE A 425 -20.47 -11.61 7.57
C ILE A 425 -19.78 -12.99 7.59
N PRO A 426 -18.44 -13.05 7.46
CA PRO A 426 -17.69 -14.28 7.64
C PRO A 426 -17.98 -14.96 8.99
N PRO A 427 -18.03 -16.31 9.05
CA PRO A 427 -18.37 -17.01 10.28
C PRO A 427 -17.25 -16.92 11.34
N HIS A 428 -16.03 -16.63 10.94
CA HIS A 428 -14.88 -16.36 11.81
C HIS A 428 -13.96 -15.32 11.16
N ARG A 429 -12.90 -14.92 11.87
CA ARG A 429 -12.01 -13.81 11.45
C ARG A 429 -11.24 -14.01 10.14
N TYR A 430 -11.05 -15.26 9.70
CA TYR A 430 -10.28 -15.57 8.50
C TYR A 430 -11.21 -15.63 7.29
N THR A 431 -11.09 -14.64 6.41
CA THR A 431 -11.95 -14.48 5.21
C THR A 431 -11.43 -15.24 3.99
N VAL A 432 -10.23 -15.80 4.08
CA VAL A 432 -9.52 -16.51 3.02
C VAL A 432 -8.85 -17.77 3.57
N LEU A 433 -8.83 -18.81 2.74
CA LEU A 433 -8.35 -20.13 3.12
C LEU A 433 -6.88 -20.14 3.51
N TYR A 434 -6.02 -19.37 2.83
CA TYR A 434 -4.60 -19.37 3.20
C TYR A 434 -4.36 -18.82 4.61
N HIS A 435 -5.24 -17.97 5.17
CA HIS A 435 -5.17 -17.61 6.58
C HIS A 435 -5.54 -18.81 7.46
N VAL A 436 -6.61 -19.53 7.14
CA VAL A 436 -7.01 -20.74 7.88
C VAL A 436 -5.87 -21.78 7.90
N THR A 437 -5.15 -21.96 6.79
CA THR A 437 -4.08 -22.97 6.72
C THR A 437 -2.73 -22.49 7.28
N SER A 438 -2.50 -21.17 7.36
CA SER A 438 -1.20 -20.62 7.79
C SER A 438 -1.13 -20.36 9.29
N TYR A 439 -2.28 -20.26 9.99
CA TYR A 439 -2.34 -20.06 11.43
C TYR A 439 -2.81 -21.33 12.15
N SER A 440 -2.19 -21.63 13.29
CA SER A 440 -2.39 -22.89 14.02
C SER A 440 -3.82 -23.06 14.57
N ASP A 441 -4.52 -21.97 14.84
CA ASP A 441 -5.91 -21.94 15.32
C ASP A 441 -6.94 -22.01 14.18
N GLY A 442 -6.53 -21.94 12.92
CA GLY A 442 -7.43 -21.90 11.77
C GLY A 442 -8.36 -23.11 11.67
N PRO A 443 -7.87 -24.37 11.67
CA PRO A 443 -8.73 -25.55 11.57
C PRO A 443 -9.77 -25.67 12.69
N SER A 444 -9.39 -25.37 13.93
CA SER A 444 -10.32 -25.38 15.07
C SER A 444 -11.35 -24.25 14.95
N LEU A 445 -10.94 -23.04 14.56
CA LEU A 445 -11.85 -21.92 14.34
C LEU A 445 -12.92 -22.23 13.29
N VAL A 446 -12.56 -22.89 12.19
CA VAL A 446 -13.51 -23.30 11.15
C VAL A 446 -14.53 -24.28 11.73
N THR A 447 -14.07 -25.36 12.36
CA THR A 447 -14.93 -26.40 12.94
C THR A 447 -15.91 -25.82 13.98
N ASP A 448 -15.41 -24.97 14.89
CA ASP A 448 -16.21 -24.33 15.93
C ASP A 448 -17.23 -23.35 15.36
N SER A 449 -16.84 -22.60 14.31
CA SER A 449 -17.72 -21.60 13.70
C SER A 449 -18.85 -22.24 12.90
N LEU A 450 -18.58 -23.33 12.18
CA LEU A 450 -19.60 -24.08 11.43
C LEU A 450 -20.59 -24.77 12.36
N THR A 451 -20.13 -25.25 13.52
CA THR A 451 -20.99 -25.87 14.53
C THR A 451 -21.89 -24.84 15.22
N ARG A 452 -21.35 -23.66 15.57
CA ARG A 452 -22.08 -22.61 16.30
C ARG A 452 -22.99 -21.77 15.40
N LYS A 453 -22.47 -21.25 14.28
CA LYS A 453 -23.21 -20.33 13.41
C LYS A 453 -24.09 -21.05 12.39
N LYS A 454 -23.76 -22.31 12.04
CA LYS A 454 -24.50 -23.14 11.09
C LYS A 454 -24.93 -22.35 9.84
N PRO A 455 -23.96 -21.85 9.03
CA PRO A 455 -24.28 -21.04 7.86
C PRO A 455 -25.29 -21.73 6.94
N LYS A 456 -26.10 -20.95 6.24
CA LYS A 456 -27.07 -21.51 5.30
C LYS A 456 -26.38 -22.18 4.12
N PHE A 457 -25.33 -21.54 3.61
CA PHE A 457 -24.51 -22.07 2.52
C PHE A 457 -23.04 -22.22 2.91
N ILE A 458 -22.44 -23.33 2.49
CA ILE A 458 -20.99 -23.53 2.44
C ILE A 458 -20.58 -23.58 0.97
N VAL A 459 -19.73 -22.64 0.56
CA VAL A 459 -19.18 -22.56 -0.80
C VAL A 459 -17.77 -23.12 -0.78
N ILE A 460 -17.52 -24.15 -1.58
CA ILE A 460 -16.23 -24.84 -1.67
C ILE A 460 -15.65 -24.64 -3.07
N MET A 461 -14.49 -23.99 -3.14
CA MET A 461 -13.76 -23.85 -4.41
C MET A 461 -13.02 -25.17 -4.70
N GLN A 462 -13.28 -25.80 -5.85
CA GLN A 462 -12.84 -27.17 -6.17
C GLN A 462 -11.33 -27.34 -6.31
N ASP A 463 -10.54 -26.26 -6.37
CA ASP A 463 -9.08 -26.33 -6.35
C ASP A 463 -8.50 -26.59 -4.94
N LYS A 464 -9.35 -26.90 -3.94
CA LYS A 464 -9.01 -27.05 -2.51
C LYS A 464 -9.59 -28.34 -1.92
N GLU A 465 -8.95 -29.48 -2.20
CA GLU A 465 -9.52 -30.82 -2.03
C GLU A 465 -9.67 -31.32 -0.56
N LEU A 466 -8.86 -30.83 0.38
CA LEU A 466 -8.89 -31.31 1.77
C LEU A 466 -9.78 -30.43 2.65
N LEU A 467 -10.92 -30.98 3.09
CA LEU A 467 -11.84 -30.34 4.03
C LEU A 467 -11.55 -30.82 5.46
N PRO A 468 -11.16 -29.95 6.41
CA PRO A 468 -10.92 -30.33 7.79
C PRO A 468 -12.21 -30.42 8.63
N PHE A 469 -13.39 -30.33 8.01
CA PHE A 469 -14.68 -30.30 8.69
C PHE A 469 -15.72 -31.19 7.98
N SER A 470 -16.72 -31.62 8.74
CA SER A 470 -17.80 -32.47 8.24
C SER A 470 -18.88 -31.66 7.53
N LEU A 471 -19.39 -32.21 6.42
CA LEU A 471 -20.56 -31.71 5.69
C LEU A 471 -21.84 -32.49 6.04
N PHE A 472 -21.85 -33.30 7.09
CA PHE A 472 -22.98 -34.20 7.42
C PHE A 472 -24.35 -33.50 7.48
N ASN A 473 -24.41 -32.27 8.00
CA ASN A 473 -25.63 -31.46 8.09
C ASN A 473 -25.88 -30.60 6.85
N TYR A 474 -25.23 -30.90 5.73
CA TYR A 474 -25.32 -30.13 4.49
C TYR A 474 -25.49 -31.06 3.30
N LYS A 475 -26.31 -30.64 2.33
CA LYS A 475 -26.49 -31.32 1.05
C LYS A 475 -25.96 -30.46 -0.08
N GLU A 476 -25.38 -31.08 -1.11
CA GLU A 476 -25.01 -30.34 -2.31
C GLU A 476 -26.28 -29.74 -2.93
N ARG A 477 -26.26 -28.43 -3.16
CA ARG A 477 -27.38 -27.68 -3.71
C ARG A 477 -27.19 -27.37 -5.19
N ILE A 478 -25.98 -26.94 -5.56
CA ILE A 478 -25.64 -26.58 -6.93
C ILE A 478 -24.12 -26.57 -7.13
N LYS A 479 -23.69 -26.88 -8.35
CA LYS A 479 -22.33 -26.62 -8.84
C LYS A 479 -22.34 -25.40 -9.76
N ILE A 480 -21.48 -24.42 -9.48
CA ILE A 480 -21.28 -23.22 -10.31
C ILE A 480 -19.82 -23.22 -10.78
N ASP A 481 -19.61 -23.48 -12.07
CA ASP A 481 -18.27 -23.64 -12.66
C ASP A 481 -17.39 -24.60 -11.84
N ASN A 482 -16.35 -24.09 -11.17
CA ASN A 482 -15.43 -24.83 -10.32
C ASN A 482 -15.72 -24.68 -8.81
N ALA A 483 -16.95 -24.33 -8.42
CA ALA A 483 -17.36 -24.21 -7.03
C ALA A 483 -18.57 -25.11 -6.74
N LEU A 484 -18.55 -25.78 -5.59
CA LEU A 484 -19.68 -26.54 -5.04
C LEU A 484 -20.33 -25.73 -3.94
N ILE A 485 -21.65 -25.57 -4.00
CA ILE A 485 -22.42 -24.90 -2.95
C ILE A 485 -23.27 -25.94 -2.24
N TYR A 486 -23.03 -26.07 -0.94
CA TYR A 486 -23.76 -26.93 -0.03
C TYR A 486 -24.75 -26.11 0.78
N GLU A 487 -25.98 -26.61 0.93
CA GLU A 487 -27.04 -25.99 1.72
C GLU A 487 -27.28 -26.78 3.01
N ARG A 488 -27.47 -26.07 4.12
CA ARG A 488 -27.79 -26.67 5.41
C ARG A 488 -29.09 -27.48 5.31
N ILE A 489 -29.03 -28.73 5.77
CA ILE A 489 -30.21 -29.59 5.96
C ILE A 489 -30.89 -29.10 7.24
N ASN A 490 -32.17 -28.74 7.14
CA ASN A 490 -32.95 -28.26 8.29
C ASN A 490 -33.02 -29.28 9.42
#